data_AF-A0A920TFN6-F1
#
_entry.id   AF-A0A920TFN6-F1
#
_cell.length_a   1.000
_cell.length_b   1.000
_cell.length_c   1.000
_cell.angle_alpha   90.00
_cell.angle_beta   90.00
_cell.angle_gamma   90.00
#
_symmetry.space_group_name_H-M   'P 1'
#
loop_
_entity.id
_entity.type
_entity.pdbx_description
1 polymer ?
#
loop_
_entity_poly.entity_id
_entity_poly.type
_entity_poly.pdbx_seq_one_letter_code
_entity_poly.pdbx_strand_id
1 'polypeptide(L)'
;MQSIGKAFSAEHDWLEVLDMCCTARSIMITSNATEAGYVVDKCSVYTGSCPKSFPAKLLSALISRYNADLSDVTVAPCELIENNGNTLFNIVVDQAKVWGVEDDCLEWIREDVVWLNTLVDRIVASPSNQHNGVQTETLDVMTEPYALWAVQSSNKGGLPFEHDAIKSCDNLSQVTLCKLRILNGAHTALVQALLSENDSTVREVLDDPVILQWLKDLLYGEIAPTISSRASDALEFVDTTLSRLYNPFIEHRLSDIALMHETKLRKRLLPTYYEYIEQNDKKPPILSELLRDII
;
A
#
# COMPACT_ATOMS: atom_id res chain seq x y z
N MET A 1 -0.85 -23.65 -8.28
CA MET A 1 -0.77 -23.84 -6.82
C MET A 1 -1.87 -22.99 -6.20
N GLN A 2 -2.75 -23.55 -5.36
CA GLN A 2 -3.75 -22.77 -4.61
C GLN A 2 -3.11 -22.32 -3.30
N SER A 3 -3.02 -21.01 -3.07
CA SER A 3 -2.45 -20.43 -1.83
C SER A 3 -3.50 -20.21 -0.74
N ILE A 4 -4.80 -20.28 -1.07
CA ILE A 4 -5.91 -20.15 -0.12
C ILE A 4 -6.41 -21.55 0.24
N GLY A 5 -6.23 -21.94 1.50
CA GLY A 5 -6.71 -23.24 2.01
C GLY A 5 -8.12 -23.20 2.62
N LYS A 6 -8.46 -22.10 3.31
CA LYS A 6 -9.76 -21.88 3.97
C LYS A 6 -10.12 -20.38 3.96
N ALA A 7 -11.41 -20.08 4.00
CA ALA A 7 -11.94 -18.73 4.16
C ALA A 7 -13.01 -18.73 5.25
N PHE A 8 -13.02 -17.68 6.07
CA PHE A 8 -13.90 -17.53 7.23
C PHE A 8 -14.56 -16.15 7.20
N SER A 9 -15.82 -16.07 7.65
CA SER A 9 -16.48 -14.80 7.97
C SER A 9 -16.29 -14.53 9.46
N ALA A 10 -15.58 -13.46 9.82
CA ALA A 10 -15.41 -13.10 11.23
C ALA A 10 -16.74 -12.85 11.96
N GLU A 11 -17.83 -12.54 11.25
CA GLU A 11 -19.16 -12.35 11.83
C GLU A 11 -19.78 -13.68 12.29
N HIS A 12 -19.50 -14.78 11.58
CA HIS A 12 -20.14 -16.08 11.80
C HIS A 12 -19.21 -17.12 12.41
N ASP A 13 -17.91 -17.06 12.08
CA ASP A 13 -16.91 -18.10 12.32
C ASP A 13 -15.80 -17.61 13.29
N TRP A 14 -16.14 -16.72 14.22
CA TRP A 14 -15.14 -16.03 15.04
C TRP A 14 -14.30 -16.97 15.90
N LEU A 15 -14.93 -18.00 16.49
CA LEU A 15 -14.21 -18.96 17.31
C LEU A 15 -13.28 -19.82 16.46
N GLU A 16 -13.70 -20.19 15.25
CA GLU A 16 -12.90 -20.91 14.27
C GLU A 16 -11.72 -20.07 13.77
N VAL A 17 -11.88 -18.75 13.62
CA VAL A 17 -10.79 -17.82 13.32
C VAL A 17 -9.74 -17.84 14.43
N LEU A 18 -10.17 -17.74 15.71
CA LEU A 18 -9.26 -17.79 16.85
C LEU A 18 -8.56 -19.15 16.97
N ASP A 19 -9.29 -20.25 16.78
CA ASP A 19 -8.71 -21.60 16.76
C ASP A 19 -7.68 -21.75 15.64
N MET A 20 -7.99 -21.27 14.43
CA MET A 20 -7.08 -21.30 13.29
C MET A 20 -5.76 -20.59 13.61
N CYS A 21 -5.82 -19.45 14.30
CA CYS A 21 -4.63 -18.73 14.76
C CYS A 21 -3.77 -19.53 15.73
N CYS A 22 -4.27 -20.59 16.36
CA CYS A 22 -3.53 -21.43 17.31
C CYS A 22 -3.13 -22.81 16.72
N THR A 23 -3.50 -23.12 15.47
CA THR A 23 -3.21 -24.43 14.86
C THR A 23 -1.74 -24.68 14.53
N ALA A 24 -0.94 -23.62 14.38
CA ALA A 24 0.46 -23.70 14.02
C ALA A 24 1.35 -22.95 15.03
N ARG A 25 2.54 -23.50 15.27
CA ARG A 25 3.55 -22.90 16.14
C ARG A 25 3.94 -21.51 15.64
N SER A 26 4.27 -21.41 14.36
CA SER A 26 4.69 -20.19 13.70
C SER A 26 3.59 -19.73 12.74
N ILE A 27 3.17 -18.48 12.84
CA ILE A 27 2.20 -17.89 11.91
C ILE A 27 2.66 -16.53 11.41
N MET A 28 2.19 -16.19 10.21
CA MET A 28 2.26 -14.84 9.67
C MET A 28 0.83 -14.31 9.50
N ILE A 29 0.58 -13.11 10.00
CA ILE A 29 -0.66 -12.38 9.84
C ILE A 29 -0.40 -11.21 8.89
N THR A 30 -1.10 -11.18 7.76
CA THR A 30 -1.13 -10.03 6.86
C THR A 30 -2.53 -9.44 6.83
N SER A 31 -2.63 -8.14 6.55
CA SER A 31 -3.90 -7.41 6.58
C SER A 31 -4.02 -6.40 5.46
N ASN A 32 -5.25 -6.15 5.04
CA ASN A 32 -5.61 -5.01 4.23
C ASN A 32 -7.03 -4.55 4.61
N ALA A 33 -7.15 -3.98 5.82
CA ALA A 33 -8.39 -3.49 6.41
C ALA A 33 -8.74 -2.06 5.99
N THR A 34 -8.02 -1.49 5.02
CA THR A 34 -8.00 -0.05 4.67
C THR A 34 -7.53 0.84 5.83
N GLU A 35 -7.24 2.09 5.54
CA GLU A 35 -6.83 3.09 6.53
C GLU A 35 -7.93 3.36 7.55
N ALA A 36 -9.19 3.24 7.14
CA ALA A 36 -10.34 3.37 8.04
C ALA A 36 -10.43 2.23 9.07
N GLY A 37 -9.75 1.10 8.82
CA GLY A 37 -9.70 -0.03 9.75
C GLY A 37 -8.77 0.21 10.96
N TYR A 38 -7.84 1.17 10.88
CA TYR A 38 -6.82 1.44 11.90
C TYR A 38 -7.36 2.37 12.99
N VAL A 39 -8.29 1.87 13.78
CA VAL A 39 -8.98 2.65 14.81
C VAL A 39 -9.07 1.87 16.12
N VAL A 40 -8.73 2.54 17.23
CA VAL A 40 -9.02 2.07 18.58
C VAL A 40 -10.52 2.15 18.82
N ASP A 41 -11.14 1.03 19.15
CA ASP A 41 -12.54 0.97 19.60
C ASP A 41 -12.59 1.15 21.11
N LYS A 42 -12.77 2.41 21.54
CA LYS A 42 -12.82 2.82 22.95
C LYS A 42 -14.01 2.26 23.72
N CYS A 43 -15.06 1.84 23.03
CA CYS A 43 -16.28 1.28 23.62
C CYS A 43 -16.28 -0.25 23.57
N SER A 44 -15.23 -0.86 23.01
CA SER A 44 -15.10 -2.30 22.93
C SER A 44 -14.87 -2.91 24.30
N VAL A 45 -15.52 -4.06 24.54
CA VAL A 45 -15.31 -4.89 25.72
C VAL A 45 -14.84 -6.26 25.24
N TYR A 46 -13.81 -6.80 25.88
CA TYR A 46 -13.35 -8.15 25.59
C TYR A 46 -14.32 -9.18 26.16
N THR A 47 -15.15 -9.75 25.29
CA THR A 47 -16.23 -10.70 25.65
C THR A 47 -16.07 -12.07 25.01
N GLY A 48 -14.98 -12.30 24.24
CA GLY A 48 -14.80 -13.51 23.43
C GLY A 48 -15.63 -13.55 22.14
N SER A 49 -16.55 -12.60 21.92
CA SER A 49 -17.23 -12.40 20.64
C SER A 49 -16.41 -11.55 19.67
N CYS A 50 -16.74 -11.60 18.38
CA CYS A 50 -16.03 -10.85 17.34
C CYS A 50 -16.07 -9.34 17.59
N PRO A 51 -14.91 -8.68 17.80
CA PRO A 51 -14.87 -7.23 17.99
C PRO A 51 -14.99 -6.49 16.65
N LYS A 52 -15.46 -5.24 16.71
CA LYS A 52 -15.75 -4.44 15.51
C LYS A 52 -14.50 -4.02 14.75
N SER A 53 -13.52 -3.40 15.41
CA SER A 53 -12.32 -2.89 14.75
C SER A 53 -11.32 -4.00 14.42
N PHE A 54 -10.52 -3.81 13.37
CA PHE A 54 -9.47 -4.76 13.00
C PHE A 54 -8.38 -4.91 14.08
N PRO A 55 -7.85 -3.82 14.69
CA PRO A 55 -6.89 -3.94 15.80
C PRO A 55 -7.40 -4.76 16.98
N ALA A 56 -8.68 -4.64 17.32
CA ALA A 56 -9.30 -5.45 18.37
C ALA A 56 -9.40 -6.93 17.98
N LYS A 57 -9.71 -7.25 16.72
CA LYS A 57 -9.70 -8.63 16.22
C LYS A 57 -8.29 -9.23 16.30
N LEU A 58 -7.29 -8.48 15.85
CA LEU A 58 -5.89 -8.88 15.92
C LEU A 58 -5.45 -9.11 17.37
N LEU A 59 -5.77 -8.19 18.28
CA LEU A 59 -5.47 -8.34 19.70
C LEU A 59 -6.10 -9.61 20.30
N SER A 60 -7.34 -9.94 19.93
CA SER A 60 -7.97 -11.19 20.39
C SER A 60 -7.20 -12.43 19.92
N ALA A 61 -6.78 -12.46 18.65
CA ALA A 61 -5.97 -13.55 18.11
C ALA A 61 -4.61 -13.67 18.82
N LEU A 62 -3.98 -12.53 19.14
CA LEU A 62 -2.72 -12.49 19.89
C LEU A 62 -2.90 -12.99 21.32
N ILE A 63 -3.95 -12.58 22.03
CA ILE A 63 -4.29 -13.08 23.38
C ILE A 63 -4.55 -14.60 23.34
N SER A 64 -5.30 -15.09 22.35
CA SER A 64 -5.54 -16.54 22.19
C SER A 64 -4.24 -17.33 22.03
N ARG A 65 -3.27 -16.79 21.29
CA ARG A 65 -1.97 -17.42 21.11
C ARG A 65 -1.08 -17.35 22.35
N TYR A 66 -1.07 -16.20 23.04
CA TYR A 66 -0.38 -16.03 24.31
C TYR A 66 -0.87 -17.06 25.34
N ASN A 67 -2.19 -17.19 25.51
CA ASN A 67 -2.79 -18.16 26.42
C ASN A 67 -2.54 -19.64 26.04
N ALA A 68 -2.12 -19.89 24.80
CA ALA A 68 -1.77 -21.21 24.29
C ALA A 68 -0.25 -21.48 24.31
N ASP A 69 0.55 -20.57 24.88
CA ASP A 69 2.02 -20.64 24.91
C ASP A 69 2.68 -20.72 23.51
N LEU A 70 2.12 -20.02 22.52
CA LEU A 70 2.59 -20.02 21.12
C LEU A 70 3.27 -18.69 20.74
N SER A 71 4.62 -18.67 20.77
CA SER A 71 5.44 -17.45 20.73
C SER A 71 6.10 -17.08 19.39
N ASP A 72 5.64 -17.58 18.25
CA ASP A 72 6.22 -17.24 16.94
C ASP A 72 5.16 -16.61 16.02
N VAL A 73 5.12 -15.28 15.99
CA VAL A 73 4.13 -14.49 15.26
C VAL A 73 4.80 -13.35 14.52
N THR A 74 4.57 -13.28 13.22
CA THR A 74 4.93 -12.12 12.39
C THR A 74 3.67 -11.41 11.92
N VAL A 75 3.57 -10.10 12.14
CA VAL A 75 2.51 -9.24 11.62
C VAL A 75 3.09 -8.34 10.54
N ALA A 76 2.56 -8.47 9.32
CA ALA A 76 3.00 -7.75 8.12
C ALA A 76 1.79 -7.10 7.42
N PRO A 77 1.33 -5.93 7.91
CA PRO A 77 0.21 -5.20 7.33
C PRO A 77 0.55 -4.68 5.93
N CYS A 78 -0.47 -4.57 5.07
CA CYS A 78 -0.37 -4.09 3.69
C CYS A 78 -1.19 -2.81 3.46
N GLU A 79 -1.76 -2.22 4.51
CA GLU A 79 -2.46 -0.94 4.47
C GLU A 79 -1.52 0.20 4.04
N LEU A 80 -2.04 1.16 3.28
CA LEU A 80 -1.28 2.31 2.75
C LEU A 80 -1.06 3.41 3.81
N ILE A 81 -0.54 2.99 4.97
CA ILE A 81 -0.19 3.85 6.10
C ILE A 81 1.34 3.89 6.21
N GLU A 82 1.90 5.07 6.45
CA GLU A 82 3.32 5.22 6.72
C GLU A 82 3.70 4.48 8.01
N ASN A 83 4.76 3.68 7.98
CA ASN A 83 5.14 2.81 9.10
C ASN A 83 3.95 1.97 9.61
N ASN A 84 3.21 1.34 8.71
CA ASN A 84 1.97 0.61 9.00
C ASN A 84 2.11 -0.47 10.10
N GLY A 85 3.25 -1.15 10.18
CA GLY A 85 3.57 -2.11 11.24
C GLY A 85 3.64 -1.45 12.62
N ASN A 86 4.45 -0.40 12.75
CA ASN A 86 4.56 0.35 14.01
C ASN A 86 3.25 1.04 14.39
N THR A 87 2.53 1.58 13.41
CA THR A 87 1.24 2.23 13.64
C THR A 87 0.21 1.23 14.15
N LEU A 88 0.11 0.05 13.52
CA LEU A 88 -0.80 -1.01 13.97
C LEU A 88 -0.45 -1.50 15.38
N PHE A 89 0.84 -1.72 15.66
CA PHE A 89 1.34 -2.08 16.99
C PHE A 89 0.86 -1.09 18.06
N ASN A 90 1.06 0.21 17.85
CA ASN A 90 0.64 1.24 18.80
C ASN A 90 -0.88 1.21 19.04
N ILE A 91 -1.68 1.04 17.98
CA ILE A 91 -3.14 0.96 18.07
C ILE A 91 -3.56 -0.30 18.83
N VAL A 92 -2.90 -1.44 18.60
CA VAL A 92 -3.15 -2.69 19.33
C VAL A 92 -2.81 -2.54 20.81
N VAL A 93 -1.69 -1.90 21.15
CA VAL A 93 -1.32 -1.60 22.54
C VAL A 93 -2.34 -0.68 23.20
N ASP A 94 -2.84 0.33 22.50
CA ASP A 94 -3.89 1.21 23.04
C ASP A 94 -5.23 0.48 23.19
N GLN A 95 -5.59 -0.41 22.26
CA GLN A 95 -6.76 -1.26 22.40
C GLN A 95 -6.64 -2.22 23.59
N ALA A 96 -5.44 -2.75 23.84
CA ALA A 96 -5.17 -3.61 24.98
C ALA A 96 -5.31 -2.90 26.32
N LYS A 97 -4.93 -1.61 26.39
CA LYS A 97 -5.22 -0.77 27.56
C LYS A 97 -6.73 -0.57 27.77
N VAL A 98 -7.50 -0.37 26.69
CA VAL A 98 -8.97 -0.25 26.77
C VAL A 98 -9.58 -1.53 27.35
N TRP A 99 -9.06 -2.69 26.98
CA TRP A 99 -9.53 -3.99 27.48
C TRP A 99 -8.97 -4.38 28.85
N GLY A 100 -8.01 -3.63 29.39
CA GLY A 100 -7.33 -3.99 30.64
C GLY A 100 -6.55 -5.29 30.53
N VAL A 101 -5.91 -5.54 29.38
CA VAL A 101 -5.05 -6.72 29.18
C VAL A 101 -3.89 -6.70 30.17
N GLU A 102 -3.56 -7.86 30.73
CA GLU A 102 -2.50 -8.04 31.72
C GLU A 102 -1.12 -7.64 31.18
N ASP A 103 -0.27 -7.13 32.07
CA ASP A 103 1.05 -6.59 31.73
C ASP A 103 1.96 -7.64 31.07
N ASP A 104 1.90 -8.91 31.49
CA ASP A 104 2.72 -9.99 30.93
C ASP A 104 2.33 -10.29 29.46
N CYS A 105 1.04 -10.32 29.15
CA CYS A 105 0.55 -10.49 27.77
C CYS A 105 0.92 -9.28 26.91
N LEU A 106 0.83 -8.07 27.47
CA LEU A 106 1.25 -6.86 26.78
C LEU A 106 2.75 -6.88 26.47
N GLU A 107 3.58 -7.31 27.42
CA GLU A 107 5.03 -7.41 27.22
C GLU A 107 5.37 -8.44 26.14
N TRP A 108 4.70 -9.60 26.14
CA TRP A 108 4.83 -10.59 25.07
C TRP A 108 4.49 -9.99 23.69
N ILE A 109 3.42 -9.19 23.57
CA ILE A 109 3.05 -8.51 22.32
C ILE A 109 4.15 -7.53 21.85
N ARG A 110 4.87 -6.88 22.79
CA ARG A 110 5.98 -5.97 22.45
C ARG A 110 7.24 -6.71 22.08
N GLU A 111 7.57 -7.75 22.84
CA GLU A 111 8.88 -8.37 22.81
C GLU A 111 8.98 -9.52 21.83
N ASP A 112 7.97 -10.37 21.76
CA ASP A 112 8.01 -11.62 21.00
C ASP A 112 7.32 -11.54 19.63
N VAL A 113 6.35 -10.64 19.46
CA VAL A 113 5.69 -10.45 18.15
C VAL A 113 6.55 -9.60 17.22
N VAL A 114 6.79 -10.09 16.01
CA VAL A 114 7.52 -9.36 14.96
C VAL A 114 6.56 -8.46 14.19
N TRP A 115 6.73 -7.14 14.33
CA TRP A 115 5.94 -6.14 13.59
C TRP A 115 6.76 -5.58 12.43
N LEU A 116 6.38 -5.93 11.20
CA LEU A 116 7.06 -5.48 10.00
C LEU A 116 6.35 -4.26 9.40
N ASN A 117 7.12 -3.23 9.02
CA ASN A 117 6.59 -2.21 8.12
C ASN A 117 6.70 -2.72 6.68
N THR A 118 5.64 -2.51 5.89
CA THR A 118 5.65 -2.93 4.50
C THR A 118 5.08 -1.86 3.57
N LEU A 119 5.46 -1.95 2.29
CA LEU A 119 4.83 -1.22 1.20
C LEU A 119 4.48 -2.21 0.11
N VAL A 120 3.21 -2.24 -0.28
CA VAL A 120 2.73 -3.02 -1.42
C VAL A 120 2.48 -2.11 -2.63
N ASP A 121 2.78 -2.62 -3.82
CA ASP A 121 2.47 -1.94 -5.08
C ASP A 121 2.12 -2.95 -6.16
N ARG A 122 0.85 -2.91 -6.57
CA ARG A 122 0.30 -3.63 -7.70
C ARG A 122 -0.99 -2.94 -8.11
N ILE A 123 -1.12 -2.61 -9.39
CA ILE A 123 -2.37 -2.10 -9.93
C ILE A 123 -3.35 -3.28 -10.04
N VAL A 124 -4.49 -3.12 -9.39
CA VAL A 124 -5.61 -4.05 -9.39
C VAL A 124 -6.77 -3.34 -10.07
N ALA A 125 -7.29 -3.92 -11.16
CA ALA A 125 -8.48 -3.41 -11.81
C ALA A 125 -9.70 -4.10 -11.21
N SER A 126 -10.80 -3.34 -11.07
CA SER A 126 -12.11 -3.96 -10.86
C SER A 126 -12.37 -4.96 -11.99
N PRO A 127 -12.92 -6.15 -11.72
CA PRO A 127 -13.31 -7.07 -12.77
C PRO A 127 -14.18 -6.31 -13.77
N SER A 128 -13.77 -6.24 -15.03
CA SER A 128 -14.70 -5.83 -16.06
C SER A 128 -15.76 -6.94 -16.09
N ASN A 129 -17.00 -6.60 -15.77
CA ASN A 129 -18.14 -7.55 -15.86
C ASN A 129 -18.41 -8.02 -17.31
N GLN A 130 -17.43 -7.88 -18.22
CA GLN A 130 -17.52 -8.10 -19.65
C GLN A 130 -16.24 -8.74 -20.19
N HIS A 131 -15.86 -9.89 -19.64
CA HIS A 131 -15.16 -10.87 -20.46
C HIS A 131 -16.18 -11.88 -20.98
N ASN A 132 -16.49 -11.78 -22.28
CA ASN A 132 -17.27 -12.73 -23.06
C ASN A 132 -18.76 -12.92 -22.70
N GLY A 133 -19.39 -11.96 -22.02
CA GLY A 133 -20.83 -12.01 -21.74
C GLY A 133 -21.26 -13.12 -20.78
N VAL A 134 -20.31 -13.75 -20.08
CA VAL A 134 -20.57 -14.74 -19.03
C VAL A 134 -20.46 -14.02 -17.69
N GLN A 135 -21.58 -13.87 -16.99
CA GLN A 135 -21.52 -13.61 -15.55
C GLN A 135 -20.92 -14.86 -14.91
N THR A 136 -19.67 -14.75 -14.50
CA THR A 136 -19.01 -15.79 -13.75
C THR A 136 -19.12 -15.42 -12.28
N GLU A 137 -19.63 -16.34 -11.45
CA GLU A 137 -19.58 -16.25 -9.99
C GLU A 137 -18.13 -16.50 -9.49
N THR A 138 -17.13 -15.95 -10.17
CA THR A 138 -15.73 -16.17 -9.82
C THR A 138 -15.22 -15.01 -8.98
N LEU A 139 -14.44 -15.34 -7.95
CA LEU A 139 -13.68 -14.38 -7.14
C LEU A 139 -12.42 -13.93 -7.90
N ASP A 140 -12.47 -13.86 -9.23
CA ASP A 140 -11.33 -13.54 -10.07
C ASP A 140 -10.97 -12.05 -9.94
N VAL A 141 -9.67 -11.78 -9.87
CA VAL A 141 -9.15 -10.42 -9.75
C VAL A 141 -8.15 -10.18 -10.88
N MET A 142 -8.38 -9.13 -11.66
CA MET A 142 -7.48 -8.71 -12.74
C MET A 142 -6.41 -7.78 -12.18
N THR A 143 -5.15 -8.08 -12.46
CA THR A 143 -3.99 -7.33 -11.93
C THR A 143 -2.89 -7.22 -12.98
N GLU A 144 -2.02 -6.23 -12.85
CA GLU A 144 -0.81 -6.18 -13.70
C GLU A 144 0.17 -7.32 -13.34
N PRO A 145 1.08 -7.66 -14.27
CA PRO A 145 2.18 -8.57 -13.98
C PRO A 145 3.16 -8.04 -12.93
N TYR A 146 3.36 -6.71 -12.87
CA TYR A 146 4.22 -6.09 -11.86
C TYR A 146 3.65 -6.33 -10.46
N ALA A 147 4.52 -6.70 -9.53
CA ALA A 147 4.17 -6.79 -8.12
C ALA A 147 5.40 -6.41 -7.30
N LEU A 148 5.16 -5.65 -6.23
CA LEU A 148 6.16 -5.32 -5.25
C LEU A 148 5.57 -5.46 -3.85
N TRP A 149 6.29 -6.16 -2.99
CA TRP A 149 6.13 -6.13 -1.55
C TRP A 149 7.47 -5.76 -0.93
N ALA A 150 7.67 -4.46 -0.70
CA ALA A 150 8.85 -3.98 0.00
C ALA A 150 8.64 -4.19 1.50
N VAL A 151 9.61 -4.80 2.17
CA VAL A 151 9.55 -5.14 3.59
C VAL A 151 10.75 -4.52 4.28
N GLN A 152 10.48 -3.73 5.32
CA GLN A 152 11.55 -3.14 6.11
C GLN A 152 12.23 -4.22 6.96
N SER A 153 13.56 -4.28 6.89
CA SER A 153 14.37 -5.17 7.72
C SER A 153 14.09 -4.94 9.21
N SER A 154 13.88 -6.03 9.95
CA SER A 154 13.70 -6.01 11.41
C SER A 154 14.77 -6.88 12.08
N ASN A 155 15.19 -6.47 13.27
CA ASN A 155 16.10 -7.26 14.10
C ASN A 155 15.40 -8.44 14.80
N LYS A 156 14.07 -8.49 14.79
CA LYS A 156 13.27 -9.57 15.40
C LYS A 156 12.88 -10.67 14.42
N GLY A 157 13.12 -10.49 13.12
CA GLY A 157 12.76 -11.47 12.10
C GLY A 157 12.32 -10.82 10.77
N GLY A 158 11.78 -11.63 9.87
CA GLY A 158 11.30 -11.20 8.56
C GLY A 158 10.20 -12.12 8.05
N LEU A 159 9.90 -12.05 6.76
CA LEU A 159 8.95 -12.96 6.14
C LEU A 159 9.48 -14.41 6.17
N PRO A 160 8.62 -15.42 6.40
CA PRO A 160 9.05 -16.82 6.49
C PRO A 160 9.26 -17.48 5.11
N PHE A 161 9.26 -16.71 4.02
CA PHE A 161 9.42 -17.18 2.65
C PHE A 161 10.03 -16.10 1.74
N GLU A 162 10.55 -16.54 0.60
CA GLU A 162 11.11 -15.68 -0.44
C GLU A 162 10.22 -15.70 -1.70
N HIS A 163 10.21 -14.59 -2.43
CA HIS A 163 9.54 -14.46 -3.72
C HIS A 163 10.17 -13.29 -4.49
N ASP A 164 10.24 -13.36 -5.82
CA ASP A 164 10.90 -12.32 -6.65
C ASP A 164 10.28 -10.92 -6.51
N ALA A 165 8.99 -10.87 -6.17
CA ALA A 165 8.27 -9.63 -5.89
C ALA A 165 8.53 -9.05 -4.48
N ILE A 166 9.16 -9.79 -3.58
CA ILE A 166 9.48 -9.34 -2.23
C ILE A 166 10.86 -8.69 -2.25
N LYS A 167 10.95 -7.44 -1.78
CA LYS A 167 12.22 -6.72 -1.65
C LYS A 167 12.45 -6.32 -0.20
N SER A 168 13.47 -6.88 0.43
CA SER A 168 13.94 -6.41 1.73
C SER A 168 14.69 -5.09 1.57
N CYS A 169 14.42 -4.13 2.46
CA CYS A 169 15.11 -2.85 2.48
C CYS A 169 15.33 -2.38 3.92
N ASP A 170 16.39 -1.62 4.17
CA ASP A 170 16.65 -1.06 5.51
C ASP A 170 15.62 -0.01 5.91
N ASN A 171 15.08 0.71 4.91
CA ASN A 171 14.03 1.70 5.09
C ASN A 171 13.15 1.78 3.83
N LEU A 172 11.83 1.86 4.04
CA LEU A 172 10.83 2.01 2.97
C LEU A 172 10.82 3.41 2.34
N SER A 173 11.53 4.38 2.90
CA SER A 173 11.51 5.77 2.42
C SER A 173 11.88 5.90 0.94
N GLN A 174 12.89 5.17 0.47
CA GLN A 174 13.32 5.25 -0.93
C GLN A 174 12.23 4.74 -1.89
N VAL A 175 11.69 3.56 -1.59
CA VAL A 175 10.63 2.93 -2.39
C VAL A 175 9.35 3.77 -2.35
N THR A 176 8.98 4.26 -1.17
CA THR A 176 7.84 5.16 -0.98
C THR A 176 8.00 6.43 -1.80
N LEU A 177 9.19 7.04 -1.79
CA LEU A 177 9.48 8.26 -2.52
C LEU A 177 9.38 8.04 -4.03
N CYS A 178 9.99 6.97 -4.57
CA CYS A 178 9.86 6.61 -5.98
C CYS A 178 8.39 6.40 -6.38
N LYS A 179 7.64 5.57 -5.64
CA LYS A 179 6.22 5.33 -5.92
C LYS A 179 5.40 6.63 -5.86
N LEU A 180 5.63 7.46 -4.84
CA LEU A 180 4.86 8.70 -4.62
C LEU A 180 5.13 9.75 -5.70
N ARG A 181 6.39 9.91 -6.11
CA ARG A 181 6.84 11.01 -6.98
C ARG A 181 6.80 10.64 -8.45
N ILE A 182 7.17 9.40 -8.78
CA ILE A 182 7.27 8.94 -10.16
C ILE A 182 5.94 8.32 -10.59
N LEU A 183 5.54 7.17 -10.03
CA LEU A 183 4.31 6.49 -10.47
C LEU A 183 3.06 7.32 -10.18
N ASN A 184 2.86 7.70 -8.91
CA ASN A 184 1.72 8.49 -8.49
C ASN A 184 1.77 9.92 -9.05
N GLY A 185 2.98 10.47 -9.22
CA GLY A 185 3.17 11.77 -9.86
C GLY A 185 2.83 11.76 -11.34
N ALA A 186 3.24 10.74 -12.10
CA ALA A 186 2.89 10.55 -13.50
C ALA A 186 1.37 10.52 -13.69
N HIS A 187 0.66 9.71 -12.91
CA HIS A 187 -0.79 9.67 -12.92
C HIS A 187 -1.43 11.04 -12.63
N THR A 188 -0.96 11.74 -11.60
CA THR A 188 -1.47 13.05 -11.25
C THR A 188 -1.16 14.10 -12.32
N ALA A 189 0.00 14.03 -12.96
CA ALA A 189 0.38 14.92 -14.05
C ALA A 189 -0.50 14.69 -15.30
N LEU A 190 -0.73 13.44 -15.68
CA LEU A 190 -1.63 13.09 -16.79
C LEU A 190 -3.05 13.63 -16.57
N VAL A 191 -3.62 13.40 -15.39
CA VAL A 191 -4.95 13.94 -15.05
C VAL A 191 -4.96 15.48 -15.12
N GLN A 192 -3.91 16.13 -14.60
CA GLN A 192 -3.83 17.59 -14.60
C GLN A 192 -3.69 18.18 -16.02
N ALA A 193 -2.93 17.54 -16.90
CA ALA A 193 -2.76 17.96 -18.28
C ALA A 193 -4.02 17.70 -19.13
N LEU A 194 -4.78 16.65 -18.81
CA LEU A 194 -5.87 16.12 -19.62
C LEU A 194 -7.23 16.18 -18.90
N LEU A 195 -7.46 17.22 -18.09
CA LEU A 195 -8.71 17.39 -17.31
C LEU A 195 -9.99 17.34 -18.17
N SER A 196 -9.90 17.65 -19.47
CA SER A 196 -11.01 17.58 -20.42
C SER A 196 -11.27 16.17 -20.97
N GLU A 197 -10.38 15.20 -20.72
CA GLU A 197 -10.42 13.84 -21.27
C GLU A 197 -10.68 12.77 -20.19
N ASN A 198 -11.53 13.08 -19.20
CA ASN A 198 -11.73 12.22 -18.02
C ASN A 198 -12.25 10.79 -18.33
N ASP A 199 -12.81 10.55 -19.52
CA ASP A 199 -13.31 9.25 -19.95
C ASP A 199 -12.23 8.34 -20.54
N SER A 200 -11.07 8.91 -20.91
CA SER A 200 -9.92 8.17 -21.45
C SER A 200 -9.21 7.36 -20.36
N THR A 201 -8.62 6.25 -20.77
CA THR A 201 -7.69 5.47 -19.95
C THR A 201 -6.26 6.02 -20.09
N VAL A 202 -5.42 5.74 -19.09
CA VAL A 202 -3.99 6.10 -19.11
C VAL A 202 -3.30 5.55 -20.37
N ARG A 203 -3.62 4.33 -20.79
CA ARG A 203 -3.03 3.75 -22.00
C ARG A 203 -3.42 4.53 -23.25
N GLU A 204 -4.70 4.82 -23.43
CA GLU A 204 -5.21 5.51 -24.62
C GLU A 204 -4.55 6.88 -24.81
N VAL A 205 -4.36 7.64 -23.72
CA VAL A 205 -3.68 8.94 -23.80
C VAL A 205 -2.18 8.79 -24.09
N LEU A 206 -1.57 7.68 -23.67
CA LEU A 206 -0.16 7.38 -23.98
C LEU A 206 0.04 6.79 -25.38
N ASP A 207 -1.01 6.42 -26.12
CA ASP A 207 -0.90 6.09 -27.54
C ASP A 207 -0.60 7.34 -28.40
N ASP A 208 -0.85 8.55 -27.88
CA ASP A 208 -0.37 9.80 -28.49
C ASP A 208 1.15 9.99 -28.21
N PRO A 209 2.01 9.99 -29.25
CA PRO A 209 3.45 10.15 -29.08
C PRO A 209 3.85 11.50 -28.48
N VAL A 210 3.03 12.55 -28.64
CA VAL A 210 3.28 13.88 -28.05
C VAL A 210 3.07 13.81 -26.53
N ILE A 211 1.98 13.21 -26.07
CA ILE A 211 1.68 13.03 -24.64
C ILE A 211 2.72 12.12 -23.99
N LEU A 212 3.10 11.01 -24.66
CA LEU A 212 4.16 10.14 -24.17
C LEU A 212 5.48 10.89 -24.01
N GLN A 213 5.90 11.64 -25.02
CA GLN A 213 7.16 12.37 -24.96
C GLN A 213 7.13 13.44 -23.86
N TRP A 214 6.02 14.17 -23.74
CA TRP A 214 5.81 15.13 -22.66
C TRP A 214 5.93 14.47 -21.27
N LEU A 215 5.32 13.29 -21.07
CA LEU A 215 5.42 12.58 -19.81
C LEU A 215 6.85 12.10 -19.54
N LYS A 216 7.56 11.63 -20.56
CA LYS A 216 8.98 11.27 -20.44
C LYS A 216 9.83 12.47 -20.06
N ASP A 217 9.63 13.62 -20.68
CA ASP A 217 10.36 14.85 -20.38
C ASP A 217 10.12 15.30 -18.93
N LEU A 218 8.87 15.20 -18.46
CA LEU A 218 8.54 15.45 -17.05
C LEU A 218 9.26 14.48 -16.12
N LEU A 219 9.15 13.16 -16.36
CA LEU A 219 9.67 12.15 -15.44
C LEU A 219 11.21 12.13 -15.41
N TYR A 220 11.85 12.13 -16.58
CA TYR A 220 13.31 12.10 -16.69
C TYR A 220 13.96 13.46 -16.43
N GLY A 221 13.30 14.55 -16.84
CA GLY A 221 13.88 15.89 -16.81
C GLY A 221 13.60 16.65 -15.50
N GLU A 222 12.43 16.45 -14.89
CA GLU A 222 11.98 17.29 -13.77
C GLU A 222 11.66 16.52 -12.48
N ILE A 223 11.25 15.25 -12.55
CA ILE A 223 10.86 14.48 -11.35
C ILE A 223 11.99 13.61 -10.81
N ALA A 224 12.45 12.61 -11.57
CA ALA A 224 13.43 11.64 -11.08
C ALA A 224 14.72 12.31 -10.58
N PRO A 225 15.30 13.31 -11.27
CA PRO A 225 16.52 13.97 -10.80
C PRO A 225 16.42 14.57 -9.40
N THR A 226 15.23 15.03 -8.96
CA THR A 226 15.08 15.67 -7.64
C THR A 226 15.17 14.70 -6.48
N ILE A 227 14.98 13.41 -6.74
CA ILE A 227 14.98 12.36 -5.73
C ILE A 227 16.14 11.38 -5.87
N SER A 228 16.91 11.40 -6.96
CA SER A 228 17.99 10.44 -7.24
C SER A 228 19.07 10.35 -6.15
N SER A 229 19.32 11.42 -5.39
CA SER A 229 20.26 11.40 -4.26
C SER A 229 19.73 10.66 -3.03
N ARG A 230 18.40 10.54 -2.91
CA ARG A 230 17.68 9.86 -1.81
C ARG A 230 17.17 8.48 -2.23
N ALA A 231 17.04 8.22 -3.53
CA ALA A 231 16.61 6.94 -4.09
C ALA A 231 17.41 6.68 -5.37
N SER A 232 18.47 5.86 -5.26
CA SER A 232 19.41 5.62 -6.38
C SER A 232 18.73 5.04 -7.62
N ASP A 233 17.66 4.29 -7.43
CA ASP A 233 16.96 3.55 -8.48
C ASP A 233 15.86 4.39 -9.15
N ALA A 234 15.79 5.70 -8.87
CA ALA A 234 14.74 6.58 -9.37
C ALA A 234 14.60 6.55 -10.90
N LEU A 235 15.70 6.58 -11.65
CA LEU A 235 15.67 6.54 -13.12
C LEU A 235 15.18 5.19 -13.65
N GLU A 236 15.65 4.07 -13.09
CA GLU A 236 15.17 2.72 -13.45
C GLU A 236 13.67 2.56 -13.10
N PHE A 237 13.23 3.20 -12.02
CA PHE A 237 11.83 3.21 -11.64
C PHE A 237 10.95 4.02 -12.62
N VAL A 238 11.49 5.00 -13.34
CA VAL A 238 10.78 5.68 -14.44
C VAL A 238 10.50 4.70 -15.57
N ASP A 239 11.48 3.92 -16.01
CA ASP A 239 11.29 2.91 -17.06
C ASP A 239 10.23 1.87 -16.66
N THR A 240 10.34 1.37 -15.42
CA THR A 240 9.35 0.45 -14.84
C THR A 240 7.96 1.09 -14.83
N THR A 241 7.86 2.36 -14.43
CA THR A 241 6.60 3.11 -14.40
C THR A 241 5.99 3.22 -15.80
N LEU A 242 6.76 3.70 -16.78
CA LEU A 242 6.27 3.85 -18.16
C LEU A 242 5.79 2.51 -18.73
N SER A 243 6.54 1.43 -18.52
CA SER A 243 6.12 0.09 -18.95
C SER A 243 4.79 -0.35 -18.32
N ARG A 244 4.54 0.00 -17.05
CA ARG A 244 3.29 -0.33 -16.35
C ARG A 244 2.12 0.49 -16.85
N LEU A 245 2.32 1.78 -17.13
CA LEU A 245 1.27 2.65 -17.67
C LEU A 245 0.80 2.21 -19.07
N TYR A 246 1.65 1.52 -19.83
CA TYR A 246 1.32 0.94 -21.14
C TYR A 246 0.59 -0.41 -21.09
N ASN A 247 0.28 -0.94 -19.92
CA ASN A 247 -0.32 -2.27 -19.81
C ASN A 247 -1.68 -2.34 -20.55
N PRO A 248 -1.81 -3.15 -21.62
CA PRO A 248 -3.03 -3.19 -22.44
C PRO A 248 -4.22 -3.88 -21.78
N PHE A 249 -4.00 -4.56 -20.65
CA PHE A 249 -5.02 -5.34 -19.95
C PHE A 249 -5.60 -4.61 -18.75
N ILE A 250 -5.22 -3.35 -18.51
CA ILE A 250 -5.73 -2.54 -17.40
C ILE A 250 -6.43 -1.30 -17.94
N GLU A 251 -7.72 -1.18 -17.64
CA GLU A 251 -8.50 0.02 -17.89
C GLU A 251 -8.35 1.00 -16.71
N HIS A 252 -7.23 1.72 -16.64
CA HIS A 252 -7.02 2.73 -15.61
C HIS A 252 -7.56 4.08 -16.09
N ARG A 253 -8.82 4.42 -15.75
CA ARG A 253 -9.46 5.66 -16.21
C ARG A 253 -8.90 6.89 -15.52
N LEU A 254 -8.74 7.99 -16.27
CA LEU A 254 -8.30 9.26 -15.71
C LEU A 254 -9.28 9.79 -14.65
N SER A 255 -10.58 9.57 -14.84
CA SER A 255 -11.64 9.89 -13.86
C SER A 255 -11.45 9.19 -12.51
N ASP A 256 -11.08 7.92 -12.48
CA ASP A 256 -10.81 7.18 -11.23
C ASP A 256 -9.59 7.77 -10.51
N ILE A 257 -8.58 8.18 -11.28
CA ILE A 257 -7.36 8.80 -10.76
C ILE A 257 -7.63 10.23 -10.25
N ALA A 258 -8.60 10.95 -10.82
CA ALA A 258 -8.92 12.35 -10.48
C ALA A 258 -9.57 12.52 -9.10
N LEU A 259 -10.00 11.45 -8.42
CA LEU A 259 -10.58 11.56 -7.07
C LEU A 259 -9.59 12.25 -6.10
N MET A 260 -10.04 13.28 -5.37
CA MET A 260 -9.21 14.11 -4.47
C MET A 260 -7.97 14.74 -5.14
N HIS A 261 -8.10 15.17 -6.40
CA HIS A 261 -6.99 15.64 -7.25
C HIS A 261 -6.13 16.75 -6.61
N GLU A 262 -6.74 17.78 -6.00
CA GLU A 262 -5.98 18.89 -5.42
C GLU A 262 -5.02 18.42 -4.32
N THR A 263 -5.47 17.49 -3.47
CA THR A 263 -4.62 16.88 -2.43
C THR A 263 -3.49 16.07 -3.07
N LYS A 264 -3.77 15.37 -4.16
CA LYS A 264 -2.77 14.60 -4.92
C LYS A 264 -1.71 15.52 -5.53
N LEU A 265 -2.09 16.64 -6.15
CA LEU A 265 -1.16 17.65 -6.69
C LEU A 265 -0.20 18.17 -5.62
N ARG A 266 -0.74 18.60 -4.48
CA ARG A 266 0.04 19.15 -3.36
C ARG A 266 1.00 18.13 -2.73
N LYS A 267 0.63 16.83 -2.70
CA LYS A 267 1.48 15.79 -2.13
C LYS A 267 2.50 15.23 -3.12
N ARG A 268 2.13 15.09 -4.40
CA ARG A 268 2.91 14.32 -5.39
C ARG A 268 3.80 15.21 -6.25
N LEU A 269 3.29 16.34 -6.73
CA LEU A 269 4.01 17.21 -7.68
C LEU A 269 4.60 18.47 -7.05
N LEU A 270 3.86 19.14 -6.15
CA LEU A 270 4.28 20.43 -5.60
C LEU A 270 5.63 20.39 -4.86
N PRO A 271 5.97 19.35 -4.07
CA PRO A 271 7.29 19.32 -3.46
C PRO A 271 8.39 19.10 -4.52
N THR A 272 8.08 18.52 -5.69
CA THR A 272 9.10 18.29 -6.75
C THR A 272 9.46 19.63 -7.37
N TYR A 273 8.46 20.48 -7.59
CA TYR A 273 8.65 21.83 -8.09
C TYR A 273 9.64 22.63 -7.22
N TYR A 274 9.47 22.62 -5.89
CA TYR A 274 10.37 23.33 -4.98
C TYR A 274 11.77 22.71 -4.92
N GLU A 275 11.87 21.38 -4.82
CA GLU A 275 13.16 20.67 -4.83
C GLU A 275 13.93 20.91 -6.14
N TYR A 276 13.23 20.98 -7.28
CA TYR A 276 13.85 21.28 -8.57
C TYR A 276 14.48 22.68 -8.57
N ILE A 277 13.77 23.69 -8.07
CA ILE A 277 14.29 25.07 -7.99
C ILE A 277 15.51 25.11 -7.08
N GLU A 278 15.45 24.47 -5.91
CA GLU A 278 16.57 24.42 -4.96
C GLU A 278 17.82 23.81 -5.60
N GLN A 279 17.66 22.75 -6.40
CA GLN A 279 18.79 22.04 -7.01
C GLN A 279 19.33 22.68 -8.29
N ASN A 280 18.51 23.44 -9.02
CA ASN A 280 18.85 23.91 -10.37
C ASN A 280 18.87 25.45 -10.53
N ASP A 281 18.46 26.20 -9.49
CA ASP A 281 18.31 27.66 -9.50
C ASP A 281 17.45 28.20 -10.66
N LYS A 282 16.47 27.39 -11.10
CA LYS A 282 15.52 27.73 -12.17
C LYS A 282 14.21 26.98 -11.98
N LYS A 283 13.13 27.54 -12.53
CA LYS A 283 11.81 26.89 -12.49
C LYS A 283 11.74 25.71 -13.47
N PRO A 284 11.15 24.58 -13.08
CA PRO A 284 10.89 23.45 -13.97
C PRO A 284 9.76 23.81 -14.97
N PRO A 285 10.00 23.82 -16.29
CA PRO A 285 9.00 24.27 -17.27
C PRO A 285 7.65 23.55 -17.19
N ILE A 286 7.65 22.22 -17.21
CA ILE A 286 6.42 21.41 -17.28
C ILE A 286 5.66 21.49 -15.96
N LEU A 287 6.34 21.32 -14.82
CA LEU A 287 5.70 21.46 -13.51
C LEU A 287 5.17 22.89 -13.27
N SER A 288 5.83 23.92 -13.80
CA SER A 288 5.33 25.31 -13.70
C SER A 288 4.00 25.48 -14.43
N GLU A 289 3.86 24.85 -15.60
CA GLU A 289 2.62 24.87 -16.36
C GLU A 289 1.51 24.08 -15.65
N LEU A 290 1.81 22.85 -15.20
CA LEU A 290 0.86 21.98 -14.51
C LEU A 290 0.32 22.59 -13.22
N LEU A 291 1.17 23.30 -12.47
CA LEU A 291 0.85 23.81 -11.13
C LEU A 291 0.47 25.29 -11.12
N ARG A 292 0.28 25.93 -12.28
CA ARG A 292 0.03 27.37 -12.43
C ARG A 292 -1.09 27.95 -11.55
N ASP A 293 -2.12 27.15 -11.24
CA ASP A 293 -3.27 27.57 -10.44
C ASP A 293 -3.10 27.25 -8.94
N ILE A 294 -1.97 26.67 -8.54
CA ILE A 294 -1.64 26.24 -7.17
C ILE A 294 -0.47 27.03 -6.56
N ILE A 295 0.48 27.47 -7.41
CA ILE A 295 1.72 28.17 -7.00
C ILE A 295 1.58 29.69 -6.93
#